data_AF-A0A2E1U699-F1
#
_entry.id   AF-A0A2E1U699-F1
#
_cell.length_a   1.000
_cell.length_b   1.000
_cell.length_c   1.000
_cell.angle_alpha   90.00
_cell.angle_beta   90.00
_cell.angle_gamma   90.00
#
_symmetry.space_group_name_H-M   'P 1'
#
loop_
_entity.id
_entity.type
_entity.pdbx_description
1 polymer ?
#
loop_
_entity_poly.entity_id
_entity_poly.type
_entity_poly.pdbx_seq_one_letter_code
_entity_poly.pdbx_strand_id
1 'polypeptide(L)'
;MANVYLDKKSGFFYYRFTIKGKQYRGTTGKKTQKQAELIAKQRKTEIMGSGSYNDLFDRLVSSINELAPHQQEEVRRSLAQQLIASNDNQLLIENAFDAYLLKPKKGNPQAAHLSRNRSYWNHFTKWLSEKHPNIKYMNEITHHIADAYMSYKW
;
A
#
# COMPACT_ATOMS: atom_id res chain seq x y z
N MET A 1 -10.64 25.79 -11.59
CA MET A 1 -9.65 26.52 -10.77
C MET A 1 -10.33 27.04 -9.50
N ALA A 2 -9.58 27.34 -8.43
CA ALA A 2 -10.13 28.04 -7.26
C ALA A 2 -9.95 29.54 -7.49
N ASN A 3 -11.05 30.29 -7.49
CA ASN A 3 -11.01 31.73 -7.74
C ASN A 3 -11.01 32.45 -6.39
N VAL A 4 -10.10 33.41 -6.24
CA VAL A 4 -10.00 34.27 -5.06
C VAL A 4 -10.36 35.70 -5.47
N TYR A 5 -11.19 36.38 -4.68
CA TYR A 5 -11.63 37.74 -4.96
C TYR A 5 -11.67 38.57 -3.68
N LEU A 6 -11.31 39.85 -3.77
CA LEU A 6 -11.31 40.77 -2.64
C LEU A 6 -12.73 41.29 -2.40
N ASP A 7 -13.22 41.18 -1.17
CA ASP A 7 -14.41 41.92 -0.76
C ASP A 7 -14.01 43.33 -0.32
N LYS A 8 -14.48 44.34 -1.06
CA LYS A 8 -14.14 45.75 -0.84
C LYS A 8 -14.70 46.30 0.47
N LYS A 9 -15.72 45.65 1.07
CA LYS A 9 -16.34 46.10 2.33
C LYS A 9 -15.57 45.59 3.56
N SER A 10 -15.17 44.33 3.57
CA SER A 10 -14.46 43.71 4.70
C SER A 10 -12.93 43.79 4.58
N GLY A 11 -12.39 44.04 3.38
CA GLY A 11 -10.96 44.06 3.12
C GLY A 11 -10.30 42.67 3.15
N PHE A 12 -11.09 41.60 3.25
CA PHE A 12 -10.62 40.22 3.21
C PHE A 12 -10.87 39.58 1.85
N PHE A 13 -9.98 38.68 1.47
CA PHE A 13 -10.17 37.85 0.28
C PHE A 13 -11.13 36.70 0.57
N TYR A 14 -12.01 36.41 -0.38
CA TYR A 14 -12.94 35.30 -0.38
C TYR A 14 -12.56 34.30 -1.46
N TYR A 15 -12.97 33.05 -1.29
CA TYR A 15 -12.78 32.00 -2.28
C TYR A 15 -14.11 31.51 -2.84
N ARG A 16 -14.08 31.06 -4.10
CA ARG A 16 -15.18 30.36 -4.76
C ARG A 16 -14.62 29.28 -5.70
N PHE A 17 -15.19 28.08 -5.62
CA PHE A 17 -14.94 27.00 -6.57
C PHE A 17 -16.12 26.03 -6.65
N THR A 18 -16.19 25.27 -7.73
CA THR A 18 -17.24 24.26 -7.95
C THR A 18 -16.60 22.87 -8.02
N ILE A 19 -17.16 21.91 -7.28
CA ILE A 19 -16.75 20.49 -7.30
C ILE A 19 -18.01 19.65 -7.44
N LYS A 20 -18.05 18.74 -8.42
CA LYS A 20 -19.19 17.84 -8.70
C LYS A 20 -20.54 18.58 -8.75
N GLY A 21 -20.58 19.73 -9.43
CA GLY A 21 -21.79 20.55 -9.57
C GLY A 21 -22.20 21.35 -8.32
N LYS A 22 -21.55 21.16 -7.16
CA LYS A 22 -21.80 21.96 -5.95
C LYS A 22 -20.81 23.11 -5.85
N GLN A 23 -21.33 24.32 -5.62
CA GLN A 23 -20.52 25.51 -5.46
C GLN A 23 -20.16 25.74 -3.99
N TYR A 24 -18.87 25.91 -3.71
CA TYR A 24 -18.33 26.20 -2.40
C TYR A 24 -17.80 27.64 -2.39
N ARG A 25 -18.13 28.37 -1.33
CA ARG A 25 -17.71 29.76 -1.11
C ARG A 25 -17.41 29.99 0.37
N GLY A 26 -16.47 30.89 0.65
CA GLY A 26 -16.14 31.27 2.02
C GLY A 26 -15.12 32.41 2.07
N THR A 27 -14.86 32.93 3.26
CA THR A 27 -13.79 33.91 3.48
C THR A 27 -12.47 33.19 3.72
N THR A 28 -11.37 33.75 3.21
CA THR A 28 -10.01 33.30 3.56
C THR A 28 -9.49 33.96 4.83
N GLY A 29 -10.12 35.04 5.31
CA GLY A 29 -9.65 35.83 6.45
C GLY A 29 -8.31 36.51 6.25
N LYS A 30 -7.77 36.52 5.01
CA LYS A 30 -6.47 37.14 4.68
C LYS A 30 -6.67 38.40 3.85
N LYS A 31 -5.79 39.38 4.08
CA LYS A 31 -5.74 40.67 3.35
C LYS A 31 -4.74 40.67 2.20
N THR A 32 -4.02 39.56 2.00
CA THR A 32 -2.98 39.40 0.97
C THR A 32 -3.38 38.30 0.01
N GLN A 33 -3.31 38.59 -1.29
CA GLN A 33 -3.72 37.67 -2.35
C GLN A 33 -2.95 36.33 -2.30
N LYS A 34 -1.62 36.36 -2.15
CA LYS A 34 -0.80 35.13 -2.06
C LYS A 34 -1.25 34.18 -0.93
N GLN A 35 -1.56 34.74 0.25
CA GLN A 35 -2.01 33.93 1.40
C GLN A 35 -3.44 33.41 1.18
N ALA A 36 -4.28 34.21 0.51
CA ALA A 36 -5.64 33.83 0.18
C ALA A 36 -5.71 32.70 -0.87
N GLU A 37 -4.80 32.71 -1.86
CA GLU A 37 -4.64 31.63 -2.84
C GLU A 37 -4.21 30.31 -2.19
N LEU A 38 -3.28 30.36 -1.23
CA LEU A 38 -2.87 29.18 -0.46
C LEU A 38 -4.05 28.55 0.30
N ILE A 39 -4.82 29.37 1.02
CA ILE A 39 -6.00 28.91 1.77
C ILE A 39 -7.08 28.39 0.83
N ALA A 40 -7.35 29.07 -0.28
CA ALA A 40 -8.31 28.62 -1.28
C ALA A 40 -7.92 27.28 -1.89
N LYS A 41 -6.62 27.04 -2.13
CA LYS A 41 -6.08 25.77 -2.58
C LYS A 41 -6.27 24.68 -1.52
N GLN A 42 -5.94 24.95 -0.26
CA GLN A 42 -6.14 24.03 0.88
C GLN A 42 -7.62 23.65 1.05
N ARG A 43 -8.53 24.63 1.06
CA ARG A 43 -9.97 24.38 1.14
C ARG A 43 -10.50 23.60 -0.05
N LYS A 44 -9.99 23.86 -1.25
CA LYS A 44 -10.33 23.05 -2.42
C LYS A 44 -9.85 21.61 -2.28
N THR A 45 -8.64 21.37 -1.79
CA THR A 45 -8.13 20.00 -1.55
C THR A 45 -8.90 19.26 -0.47
N GLU A 46 -9.29 19.94 0.61
CA GLU A 46 -10.14 19.36 1.67
C GLU A 46 -11.51 18.94 1.12
N ILE A 47 -12.20 19.82 0.40
CA ILE A 47 -13.57 19.59 -0.08
C ILE A 47 -13.61 18.60 -1.24
N MET A 48 -12.53 18.49 -2.03
CA MET A 48 -12.44 17.42 -3.03
C MET A 48 -12.42 16.02 -2.39
N GLY A 49 -12.15 15.89 -1.08
CA GLY A 49 -12.24 14.63 -0.34
C GLY A 49 -11.27 13.53 -0.78
N SER A 50 -10.50 13.79 -1.84
CA SER A 50 -9.53 12.89 -2.44
C SER A 50 -8.21 13.65 -2.53
N GLY A 51 -7.45 13.62 -1.44
CA GLY A 51 -6.02 13.43 -1.66
C GLY A 51 -5.85 12.21 -2.56
N SER A 52 -4.82 12.19 -3.40
CA SER A 52 -4.50 11.00 -4.19
C SER A 52 -4.54 9.74 -3.31
N TYR A 53 -4.71 8.54 -3.87
CA TYR A 53 -4.48 7.32 -3.10
C TYR A 53 -3.15 7.38 -2.31
N ASN A 54 -2.16 8.08 -2.89
CA ASN A 54 -0.89 8.39 -2.26
C ASN A 54 -1.02 9.26 -0.99
N ASP A 55 -1.88 10.28 -0.95
CA ASP A 55 -2.05 11.14 0.23
C ASP A 55 -2.75 10.41 1.38
N LEU A 56 -3.68 9.49 1.07
CA LEU A 56 -4.31 8.63 2.07
C LEU A 56 -3.30 7.60 2.61
N PHE A 57 -2.47 7.06 1.73
CA PHE A 57 -1.38 6.16 2.10
C PHE A 57 -0.33 6.87 2.97
N ASP A 58 0.08 8.09 2.62
CA ASP A 58 1.06 8.87 3.39
C ASP A 58 0.56 9.20 4.80
N ARG A 59 -0.74 9.48 4.95
CA ARG A 59 -1.36 9.67 6.28
C ARG A 59 -1.39 8.38 7.09
N LEU A 60 -1.69 7.25 6.46
CA LEU A 60 -1.65 5.94 7.10
C LEU A 60 -0.24 5.62 7.59
N VAL A 61 0.77 5.80 6.74
CA VAL A 61 2.18 5.60 7.09
C VAL A 61 2.61 6.51 8.24
N SER A 62 2.21 7.79 8.19
CA SER A 62 2.51 8.75 9.26
C SER A 62 1.90 8.31 10.60
N SER A 63 0.64 7.88 10.59
CA SER A 63 -0.06 7.41 11.80
C SER A 63 0.59 6.16 12.38
N ILE A 64 1.10 5.25 11.55
CA ILE A 64 1.85 4.07 12.00
C ILE A 64 3.15 4.48 12.68
N ASN A 65 3.87 5.46 12.13
CA ASN A 65 5.15 5.90 12.68
C ASN A 65 5.03 6.62 14.03
N GLU A 66 3.84 7.11 14.39
CA GLU A 66 3.54 7.69 15.70
C GLU A 66 3.32 6.62 16.81
N LEU A 67 3.14 5.35 16.43
CA LEU A 67 2.99 4.25 17.39
C LEU A 67 4.32 3.87 18.04
N ALA A 68 4.25 3.17 19.17
CA ALA A 68 5.44 2.63 19.82
C ALA A 68 6.17 1.63 18.89
N PRO A 69 7.52 1.55 18.89
CA PRO A 69 8.28 0.77 17.90
C PRO A 69 7.83 -0.70 17.75
N HIS A 70 7.45 -1.34 18.86
CA HIS A 70 6.96 -2.72 18.86
C HIS A 70 5.59 -2.89 18.18
N GLN A 71 4.75 -1.85 18.20
CA GLN A 71 3.43 -1.83 17.56
C GLN A 71 3.50 -1.46 16.08
N GLN A 72 4.52 -0.69 15.67
CA GLN A 72 4.68 -0.29 14.27
C GLN A 72 4.77 -1.51 13.34
N GLU A 73 5.62 -2.47 13.70
CA GLU A 73 5.85 -3.67 12.88
C GLU A 73 4.62 -4.58 12.84
N GLU A 74 3.91 -4.73 13.97
CA GLU A 74 2.68 -5.50 14.05
C GLU A 74 1.57 -4.92 13.15
N VAL A 75 1.36 -3.60 13.22
CA VAL A 75 0.36 -2.91 12.40
C VAL A 75 0.72 -2.94 10.92
N ARG A 76 2.00 -2.75 10.56
CA ARG A 76 2.46 -2.88 9.17
C ARG A 76 2.21 -4.29 8.63
N ARG A 77 2.54 -5.32 9.41
CA ARG A 77 2.31 -6.72 9.02
C ARG A 77 0.83 -7.00 8.83
N SER A 78 -0.03 -6.56 9.75
CA SER A 78 -1.49 -6.73 9.65
C SER A 78 -2.06 -6.03 8.41
N LEU A 79 -1.66 -4.80 8.12
CA LEU A 79 -2.14 -4.06 6.95
C LEU A 79 -1.66 -4.68 5.64
N ALA A 80 -0.40 -5.14 5.60
CA ALA A 80 0.13 -5.88 4.45
C ALA A 80 -0.67 -7.16 4.20
N GLN A 81 -0.96 -7.93 5.25
CA GLN A 81 -1.80 -9.12 5.17
C GLN A 81 -3.21 -8.82 4.67
N GLN A 82 -3.84 -7.73 5.12
CA GLN A 82 -5.17 -7.32 4.63
C GLN A 82 -5.15 -6.92 3.15
N LEU A 83 -4.15 -6.14 2.73
CA LEU A 83 -3.97 -5.78 1.32
C LEU A 83 -3.74 -7.02 0.44
N ILE A 84 -2.95 -7.96 0.94
CA ILE A 84 -2.69 -9.26 0.31
C ILE A 84 -3.96 -10.14 0.27
N ALA A 85 -4.75 -10.19 1.35
CA ALA A 85 -5.96 -10.99 1.46
C ALA A 85 -7.08 -10.48 0.55
N SER A 86 -7.12 -9.18 0.27
CA SER A 86 -8.07 -8.59 -0.67
C SER A 86 -7.76 -8.91 -2.15
N ASN A 87 -6.65 -9.60 -2.43
CA ASN A 87 -6.30 -10.08 -3.75
C ASN A 87 -6.81 -11.52 -3.91
N ASP A 88 -7.85 -11.74 -4.72
CA ASP A 88 -8.46 -13.07 -4.97
C ASP A 88 -7.49 -14.13 -5.56
N ASN A 89 -6.25 -13.74 -5.87
CA ASN A 89 -5.19 -14.61 -6.38
C ASN A 89 -4.17 -15.00 -5.29
N GLN A 90 -4.63 -15.35 -4.09
CA GLN A 90 -3.73 -15.91 -3.07
C GLN A 90 -3.32 -17.35 -3.46
N LEU A 91 -2.07 -17.53 -3.87
CA LEU A 91 -1.50 -18.84 -4.17
C LEU A 91 -1.00 -19.49 -2.88
N LEU A 92 -1.67 -20.58 -2.48
CA LEU A 92 -1.19 -21.44 -1.38
C LEU A 92 0.20 -21.99 -1.70
N ILE A 93 1.06 -22.05 -0.67
CA ILE A 93 2.44 -22.52 -0.80
C ILE A 93 2.48 -23.98 -1.29
N GLU A 94 1.58 -24.82 -0.82
CA GLU A 94 1.45 -26.22 -1.29
C GLU A 94 1.14 -26.31 -2.79
N ASN A 95 0.35 -25.38 -3.33
CA ASN A 95 -0.07 -25.35 -4.72
C ASN A 95 0.92 -24.61 -5.64
N ALA A 96 1.90 -23.92 -5.07
CA ALA A 96 2.77 -23.01 -5.81
C ALA A 96 3.65 -23.72 -6.84
N PHE A 97 4.15 -24.92 -6.50
CA PHE A 97 4.98 -25.70 -7.43
C PHE A 97 4.16 -26.22 -8.61
N ASP A 98 2.91 -26.61 -8.38
CA ASP A 98 2.03 -27.12 -9.43
C ASP A 98 1.62 -25.97 -10.37
N ALA A 99 1.35 -24.78 -9.83
CA ALA A 99 1.17 -23.56 -10.63
C ALA A 99 2.43 -23.23 -11.47
N TYR A 100 3.63 -23.47 -10.94
CA TYR A 100 4.88 -23.33 -11.70
C TYR A 100 5.02 -24.36 -12.84
N LEU A 101 4.47 -25.57 -12.70
CA LEU A 101 4.47 -26.58 -13.75
C LEU A 101 3.52 -26.23 -14.90
N LEU A 102 2.39 -25.59 -14.60
CA LEU A 102 1.38 -25.19 -15.59
C LEU A 102 1.78 -24.01 -16.47
N LYS A 103 2.77 -23.21 -16.06
CA LYS A 103 3.23 -22.08 -16.87
C LYS A 103 3.92 -22.56 -18.15
N PRO A 104 3.63 -21.94 -19.32
CA PRO A 104 4.35 -22.24 -20.55
C PRO A 104 5.82 -21.86 -20.39
N LYS A 105 6.73 -22.83 -20.46
CA LYS A 105 8.18 -22.62 -20.29
C LYS A 105 8.85 -22.43 -21.64
N LYS A 106 9.75 -21.46 -21.73
CA LYS A 106 10.70 -21.39 -22.85
C LYS A 106 11.69 -22.54 -22.70
N GLY A 107 11.46 -23.61 -23.47
CA GLY A 107 12.23 -24.86 -23.43
C GLY A 107 11.53 -25.95 -22.62
N ASN A 108 11.75 -27.21 -23.01
CA ASN A 108 11.25 -28.39 -22.31
C ASN A 108 12.25 -28.80 -21.22
N PRO A 109 12.04 -28.41 -19.94
CA PRO A 109 12.92 -28.86 -18.87
C PRO A 109 12.87 -30.39 -18.77
N GLN A 110 14.03 -31.02 -18.66
CA GLN A 110 14.12 -32.47 -18.46
C GLN A 110 13.42 -32.88 -17.16
N ALA A 111 12.77 -34.05 -17.17
CA ALA A 111 12.03 -34.58 -16.01
C ALA A 111 12.90 -34.66 -14.74
N ALA A 112 14.17 -35.03 -14.89
CA ALA A 112 15.13 -35.08 -13.77
C ALA A 112 15.37 -33.71 -13.12
N HIS A 113 15.36 -32.63 -13.90
CA HIS A 113 15.51 -31.27 -13.39
C HIS A 113 14.26 -30.83 -12.61
N LEU A 114 13.06 -31.14 -13.13
CA LEU A 114 11.81 -30.85 -12.42
C LEU A 114 11.68 -31.62 -11.11
N SER A 115 12.08 -32.90 -11.09
CA SER A 115 12.10 -33.73 -9.88
C SER A 115 13.02 -33.16 -8.79
N ARG A 116 14.21 -32.69 -9.18
CA ARG A 116 15.15 -32.04 -8.27
C ARG A 116 14.59 -30.75 -7.69
N ASN A 117 14.00 -29.90 -8.53
CA ASN A 117 13.36 -28.66 -8.08
C ASN A 117 12.20 -28.93 -7.13
N ARG A 118 11.40 -29.98 -7.39
CA ARG A 118 10.32 -30.38 -6.47
C ARG A 118 10.87 -30.85 -5.13
N SER A 119 12.00 -31.54 -5.12
CA SER A 119 12.67 -31.97 -3.89
C SER A 119 13.14 -30.79 -3.05
N TYR A 120 13.73 -29.75 -3.69
CA TYR A 120 14.10 -28.52 -2.99
C TYR A 120 12.89 -27.77 -2.46
N TRP A 121 11.82 -27.70 -3.25
CA TRP A 121 10.56 -27.09 -2.82
C TRP A 121 9.98 -27.78 -1.59
N ASN A 122 9.88 -29.12 -1.61
CA ASN A 122 9.37 -29.90 -0.48
C ASN A 122 10.21 -29.70 0.80
N HIS A 123 11.53 -29.57 0.67
CA HIS A 123 12.39 -29.27 1.81
C HIS A 123 12.09 -27.89 2.40
N PHE A 124 11.93 -26.88 1.53
CA PHE A 124 11.57 -25.52 1.96
C PHE A 124 10.21 -25.48 2.63
N THR A 125 9.17 -26.07 2.02
CA THR A 125 7.81 -26.05 2.59
C THR A 125 7.71 -26.79 3.91
N LYS A 126 8.46 -27.88 4.08
CA LYS A 126 8.56 -28.60 5.36
C LYS A 126 9.22 -27.72 6.43
N TRP A 127 10.35 -27.09 6.13
CA TRP A 127 11.01 -26.19 7.07
C TRP A 127 10.08 -25.01 7.44
N LEU A 128 9.37 -24.47 6.44
CA LEU A 128 8.48 -23.34 6.63
C LEU A 128 7.29 -23.69 7.53
N SER A 129 6.68 -24.87 7.37
CA SER A 129 5.57 -25.30 8.22
C SER A 129 6.00 -25.56 9.67
N GLU A 130 7.24 -26.02 9.88
CA GLU A 130 7.81 -26.25 11.21
C GLU A 130 8.20 -24.95 11.94
N LYS A 131 8.77 -23.97 11.22
CA LYS A 131 9.30 -22.73 11.81
C LYS A 131 8.34 -21.55 11.76
N HIS A 132 7.45 -21.54 10.78
CA HIS A 132 6.52 -20.44 10.51
C HIS A 132 5.11 -20.97 10.19
N PRO A 133 4.45 -21.68 11.13
CA PRO A 133 3.16 -22.35 10.88
C PRO A 133 2.02 -21.41 10.49
N ASN A 134 2.17 -20.10 10.75
CA ASN A 134 1.17 -19.08 10.39
C ASN A 134 1.26 -18.64 8.92
N ILE A 135 2.28 -19.07 8.18
CA ILE A 135 2.50 -18.70 6.78
C ILE A 135 1.88 -19.76 5.88
N LYS A 136 0.90 -19.35 5.08
CA LYS A 136 0.10 -20.24 4.22
C LYS A 136 0.21 -19.88 2.75
N TYR A 137 0.47 -18.61 2.43
CA TYR A 137 0.42 -18.08 1.08
C TYR A 137 1.78 -17.59 0.59
N MET A 138 2.03 -17.69 -0.72
CA MET A 138 3.31 -17.34 -1.34
C MET A 138 3.73 -15.88 -1.09
N ASN A 139 2.77 -14.97 -1.01
CA ASN A 139 3.00 -13.54 -0.79
C ASN A 139 3.29 -13.18 0.68
N GLU A 140 3.15 -14.12 1.60
CA GLU A 140 3.54 -13.94 3.01
C GLU A 140 5.02 -14.28 3.23
N ILE A 141 5.69 -14.87 2.24
CA ILE A 141 7.13 -15.16 2.29
C ILE A 141 7.91 -13.87 2.06
N THR A 142 8.49 -13.33 3.13
CA THR A 142 9.32 -12.13 3.11
C THR A 142 10.80 -12.47 2.87
N HIS A 143 11.61 -11.47 2.53
CA HIS A 143 13.06 -11.63 2.40
C HIS A 143 13.70 -12.19 3.68
N HIS A 144 13.25 -11.74 4.85
CA HIS A 144 13.75 -12.23 6.13
C HIS A 144 13.51 -13.73 6.33
N ILE A 145 12.36 -14.25 5.87
CA ILE A 145 12.05 -15.69 5.93
C ILE A 145 12.95 -16.47 4.95
N ALA A 146 13.20 -15.91 3.76
CA ALA A 146 14.11 -16.52 2.80
C ALA A 146 15.55 -16.58 3.37
N ASP A 147 16.05 -15.50 3.98
CA ASP A 147 17.37 -15.47 4.61
C ASP A 147 17.48 -16.47 5.76
N ALA A 148 16.43 -16.59 6.58
CA ALA A 148 16.36 -17.56 7.66
C ALA A 148 16.44 -19.01 7.15
N TYR A 149 15.78 -19.31 6.02
CA TYR A 149 15.88 -20.63 5.38
C TYR A 149 17.29 -20.89 4.86
N MET A 150 17.90 -19.91 4.19
CA MET A 150 19.25 -20.03 3.66
C MET A 150 20.26 -20.29 4.79
N SER A 151 20.12 -19.59 5.91
CA SER A 151 20.96 -19.77 7.11
C SER A 151 20.73 -21.10 7.83
N TYR A 152 19.56 -21.72 7.66
CA TYR A 152 19.30 -23.07 8.17
C TYR A 152 19.91 -24.15 7.28
N LYS A 153 19.99 -23.89 5.97
CA LYS A 153 20.41 -24.88 4.98
C LYS A 153 21.92 -24.90 4.73
N TRP A 154 22.60 -23.79 5.00
CA TRP A 154 24.04 -23.59 4.90
C TRP A 154 24.68 -23.51 6.28
#